data_AF-A0A7K4HI82-F1
#
_entry.id   AF-A0A7K4HI82-F1
#
_cell.length_a   1.000
_cell.length_b   1.000
_cell.length_c   1.000
_cell.angle_alpha   90.00
_cell.angle_beta   90.00
_cell.angle_gamma   90.00
#
_symmetry.space_group_name_H-M   'P 1'
#
loop_
_entity.id
_entity.type
_entity.pdbx_description
1 polymer ?
#
loop_
_entity_poly.entity_id
_entity_poly.type
_entity_poly.pdbx_seq_one_letter_code
_entity_poly.pdbx_strand_id
1 'polypeptide(L)' 'MTEADKELNITGNEKPKIGVYICHCGVNIGGVVSVPDLVENAKTLPDVTVGREYKFFCSDVGQKM' A
#
# COMPACT_ATOMS: atom_id res chain seq x y z
N MET A 1 1.70 -1.05 25.82
CA MET A 1 0.70 -0.70 24.79
C MET A 1 1.47 -0.10 23.66
N THR A 2 1.58 -0.82 22.55
CA THR A 2 2.17 -0.26 21.33
C THR A 2 1.10 0.57 20.63
N GLU A 3 1.47 1.46 19.71
CA GLU A 3 0.49 2.26 18.93
C GLU A 3 -0.56 1.38 18.20
N ALA A 4 -0.31 0.08 18.03
CA ALA A 4 -1.23 -0.89 17.44
C ALA A 4 -2.43 -1.27 18.34
N ASP A 5 -2.39 -0.95 19.64
CA ASP A 5 -3.44 -1.33 20.61
C ASP A 5 -4.50 -0.23 20.83
N LYS A 6 -4.47 0.85 20.05
CA LYS A 6 -5.47 1.94 20.16
C LYS A 6 -6.77 1.54 19.46
N GLU A 7 -7.87 1.59 20.21
CA GLU A 7 -9.22 1.45 19.66
C GLU A 7 -9.51 2.61 18.70
N LEU A 8 -9.72 2.30 17.42
CA LEU A 8 -10.04 3.28 16.39
C LEU A 8 -11.53 3.68 16.49
N ASN A 9 -11.79 4.93 16.87
CA ASN A 9 -13.15 5.48 16.87
C ASN A 9 -13.54 5.94 15.45
N ILE A 10 -14.11 5.04 14.64
CA ILE A 10 -14.48 5.33 13.25
C ILE A 10 -15.83 6.06 13.21
N THR A 11 -15.78 7.40 13.16
CA THR A 11 -16.97 8.27 13.14
C THR A 11 -17.48 8.60 11.74
N GLY A 12 -16.76 8.22 10.68
CA GLY A 12 -17.09 8.51 9.28
C GLY A 12 -16.84 9.96 8.84
N ASN A 13 -16.46 10.85 9.76
CA ASN A 13 -16.23 12.27 9.49
C ASN A 13 -14.77 12.62 9.12
N GLU A 14 -13.85 11.65 9.27
CA GLU A 14 -12.44 11.82 8.95
C GLU A 14 -12.15 11.39 7.50
N LYS A 15 -11.25 12.11 6.82
CA LYS A 15 -10.78 11.68 5.50
C LYS A 15 -9.98 10.37 5.63
N PRO A 16 -10.17 9.40 4.72
CA PRO A 16 -9.36 8.19 4.69
C PRO A 16 -7.87 8.51 4.59
N LYS A 17 -7.03 7.58 5.07
CA LYS A 17 -5.58 7.61 4.84
C LYS A 17 -5.20 6.28 4.21
N ILE A 18 -5.11 6.27 2.88
CA ILE A 18 -4.99 5.04 2.10
C ILE A 18 -3.52 4.77 1.81
N GLY A 19 -3.07 3.55 2.13
CA GLY A 19 -1.79 3.02 1.67
C GLY A 19 -2.00 2.04 0.53
N VAL A 20 -1.35 2.29 -0.61
CA VAL A 20 -1.37 1.43 -1.79
C VAL A 20 -0.02 0.71 -1.90
N TYR A 21 -0.07 -0.62 -1.92
CA TYR A 21 1.10 -1.49 -1.99
C TYR A 21 0.98 -2.40 -3.21
N ILE A 22 1.85 -2.20 -4.19
CA ILE A 22 1.76 -2.85 -5.50
C ILE A 22 2.84 -3.92 -5.63
N CYS A 23 2.44 -5.17 -5.82
CA CYS A 23 3.33 -6.32 -5.86
C CYS A 23 3.85 -6.56 -7.29
N HIS A 24 5.15 -6.81 -7.44
CA HIS A 24 5.67 -7.31 -8.73
C HIS A 24 5.37 -8.81 -8.93
N CYS A 25 5.16 -9.56 -7.84
CA CYS A 25 5.00 -11.02 -7.85
C CYS A 25 6.11 -11.70 -8.69
N GLY A 26 7.36 -11.26 -8.49
CA GLY A 26 8.46 -11.59 -9.38
C GLY A 26 8.22 -11.03 -10.78
N VAL A 27 8.05 -11.92 -11.75
CA VAL A 27 7.76 -11.57 -13.15
C VAL A 27 6.29 -11.77 -13.54
N ASN A 28 5.46 -12.32 -12.66
CA ASN A 28 4.04 -12.57 -12.98
C ASN A 28 3.28 -11.26 -13.22
N ILE A 29 3.56 -10.22 -12.44
CA ILE A 29 2.99 -8.87 -12.63
C ILE A 29 4.04 -7.96 -13.24
N GLY A 30 5.23 -7.89 -12.62
CA GLY A 30 6.32 -6.99 -13.05
C GLY A 30 6.92 -7.32 -14.42
N GLY A 31 6.64 -8.49 -15.00
CA GLY A 31 7.04 -8.83 -16.37
C GLY A 31 6.05 -8.38 -17.45
N VAL A 32 4.84 -7.94 -17.07
CA VAL A 32 3.77 -7.55 -17.99
C VAL A 32 3.36 -6.10 -17.80
N VAL A 33 3.38 -5.62 -16.56
CA VAL A 33 2.90 -4.29 -16.18
C VAL A 33 4.04 -3.49 -15.56
N SER A 34 4.13 -2.20 -15.91
CA SER A 34 5.02 -1.26 -15.24
C SER A 34 4.50 -0.94 -13.85
N VAL A 35 5.00 -1.67 -12.86
CA VAL A 35 4.67 -1.45 -11.44
C VAL A 35 5.10 -0.06 -10.95
N PRO A 36 6.28 0.49 -11.35
CA PRO A 36 6.65 1.84 -10.94
C PRO A 36 5.65 2.90 -11.43
N ASP A 37 5.18 2.80 -12.67
CA ASP A 37 4.20 3.76 -13.22
C ASP A 37 2.85 3.64 -12.50
N LEU A 38 2.44 2.43 -12.12
CA LEU A 38 1.24 2.22 -11.31
C LEU A 38 1.35 2.84 -9.92
N VAL A 39 2.53 2.78 -9.29
CA VAL A 39 2.76 3.43 -7.98
C VAL A 39 2.61 4.95 -8.11
N GLU A 40 3.21 5.55 -9.14
CA GLU A 40 3.10 6.99 -9.37
C GLU A 40 1.66 7.39 -9.69
N ASN A 41 0.95 6.60 -10.49
CA ASN A 41 -0.48 6.82 -10.75
C ASN A 41 -1.31 6.72 -9.46
N ALA A 42 -1.08 5.71 -8.63
CA ALA A 42 -1.81 5.50 -7.38
C ALA A 42 -1.66 6.68 -6.42
N LYS A 43 -0.47 7.31 -6.36
CA LYS A 43 -0.23 8.51 -5.53
C LYS A 43 -1.04 9.74 -5.97
N THR A 44 -1.60 9.74 -7.17
CA THR A 44 -2.48 10.83 -7.65
C THR A 44 -3.94 10.66 -7.21
N LEU A 45 -4.32 9.49 -6.69
CA LEU A 45 -5.69 9.20 -6.29
C LEU A 45 -6.04 9.91 -4.96
N PRO A 46 -7.30 10.31 -4.77
CA PRO A 46 -7.75 10.94 -3.53
C PRO A 46 -7.39 10.10 -2.30
N ASP A 47 -6.97 10.78 -1.24
CA ASP A 47 -6.72 10.20 0.10
C ASP A 47 -5.60 9.14 0.17
N VAL A 48 -4.89 8.87 -0.94
CA VAL A 48 -3.68 8.04 -0.94
C VAL A 48 -2.52 8.83 -0.34
N THR A 49 -2.05 8.39 0.84
CA THR A 49 -0.95 9.02 1.56
C THR A 49 0.36 8.25 1.41
N VAL A 50 0.29 6.98 1.00
CA VAL A 50 1.44 6.09 0.81
C VAL A 50 1.24 5.28 -0.46
N GLY A 51 2.24 5.29 -1.34
CA GLY A 51 2.33 4.40 -2.51
C GLY A 51 3.68 3.72 -2.53
N ARG A 52 3.71 2.37 -2.51
CA ARG A 52 4.94 1.58 -2.46
C ARG A 52 4.86 0.38 -3.40
N GLU A 53 6.03 -0.05 -3.86
CA GLU A 53 6.21 -1.31 -4.57
C GLU A 53 7.19 -2.23 -3.85
N TYR A 54 6.97 -3.53 -3.97
CA TYR A 54 7.89 -4.56 -3.49
C TYR A 54 7.68 -5.88 -4.22
N LYS A 55 8.75 -6.66 -4.36
CA LYS A 55 8.77 -7.87 -5.20
C LYS A 55 7.76 -8.92 -4.75
N PHE A 56 7.59 -9.11 -3.44
CA PHE A 56 6.73 -10.15 -2.86
C PHE A 56 6.02 -9.65 -1.61
N PHE A 57 4.93 -8.88 -1.76
CA PHE A 57 4.23 -8.28 -0.62
C PHE A 57 3.61 -9.28 0.36
N CYS A 58 3.31 -10.51 -0.09
CA CYS A 58 2.83 -11.56 0.82
C CYS A 58 3.94 -12.15 1.72
N SER A 59 5.21 -11.88 1.44
CA SER A 59 6.33 -12.38 2.25
C SER A 59 6.42 -11.65 3.59
N ASP A 60 7.19 -12.21 4.53
CA ASP A 60 7.40 -11.60 5.85
C ASP A 60 7.96 -10.16 5.78
N VAL A 61 8.88 -9.91 4.84
CA VAL A 61 9.42 -8.56 4.58
C VAL A 61 8.34 -7.63 4.03
N GLY A 62 7.48 -8.14 3.15
CA GLY A 62 6.36 -7.38 2.57
C GLY A 62 5.32 -6.97 3.61
N GLN A 63 5.00 -7.87 4.54
CA GLN A 63 3.99 -7.63 5.59
C GLN A 63 4.47 -6.68 6.70
N LYS A 64 5.79 -6.58 6.93
CA LYS A 64 6.39 -5.73 7.97
C LYS A 64 6.80 -4.33 7.48
N MET A 65 6.50 -4.01 6.22
CA MET A 65 6.97 -2.80 5.54
C MET A 65 6.19 -1.55 5.94
#